data_AF-G4RQ62-F1
#
_entry.id   AF-G4RQ62-F1
#
_cell.length_a   1.000
_cell.length_b   1.000
_cell.length_c   1.000
_cell.angle_alpha   90.00
_cell.angle_beta   90.00
_cell.angle_gamma   90.00
#
_symmetry.space_group_name_H-M   'P 1'
#
loop_
_entity.id
_entity.type
_entity.pdbx_description
1 polymer ?
#
loop_
_entity_poly.entity_id
_entity_poly.type
_entity_poly.pdbx_seq_one_letter_code
_entity_poly.pdbx_strand_id
1 'polypeptide(L)' 'MKALEKSSAVKEFSNCEIVDFDKFASLPADVQERVLEALGCPCIDQTTKLLLSKLERLGILKCL' A
#
# COMPACT_ATOMS: atom_id res chain seq x y z
N MET A 1 3.63 32.07 -19.80
CA MET A 1 4.73 31.19 -20.28
C MET A 1 5.58 30.76 -19.09
N LYS A 2 5.50 29.49 -18.66
CA LYS A 2 6.65 28.62 -18.34
C LYS A 2 6.12 27.23 -18.01
N ALA A 3 6.75 26.25 -18.61
CA ALA A 3 6.37 24.86 -18.67
C ALA A 3 7.36 24.01 -17.83
N LEU A 4 6.96 22.74 -17.62
CA LEU A 4 7.79 21.58 -17.24
C LEU A 4 8.14 21.55 -15.73
N GLU A 5 7.99 20.44 -15.00
CA GLU A 5 8.58 19.14 -15.26
C GLU A 5 7.76 17.93 -14.75
N LYS A 6 7.99 16.80 -15.43
CA LYS A 6 7.48 15.45 -15.19
C LYS A 6 8.08 14.82 -13.91
N SER A 7 7.47 13.69 -13.51
CA SER A 7 7.95 12.65 -12.56
C SER A 7 7.65 12.96 -11.09
N SER A 8 6.96 12.13 -10.33
CA SER A 8 6.67 10.70 -10.45
C SER A 8 5.22 10.47 -10.07
N ALA A 9 4.61 9.38 -10.53
CA ALA A 9 3.39 8.86 -9.95
C ALA A 9 3.65 8.54 -8.47
N VAL A 10 3.44 9.51 -7.57
CA VAL A 10 3.33 9.24 -6.14
C VAL A 10 1.97 8.60 -6.02
N LYS A 11 1.95 7.26 -6.14
CA LYS A 11 0.77 6.46 -5.84
C LYS A 11 0.39 6.83 -4.41
N GLU A 12 -0.71 7.54 -4.23
CA GLU A 12 -1.24 7.84 -2.91
C GLU A 12 -1.71 6.51 -2.31
N PHE A 13 -0.84 5.88 -1.52
CA PHE A 13 -1.17 4.68 -0.76
C PHE A 13 -2.27 4.92 0.29
N SER A 14 -2.82 6.13 0.35
CA SER A 14 -3.96 6.55 1.18
C SER A 14 -5.24 5.79 0.87
N ASN A 15 -5.37 5.15 -0.30
CA ASN A 15 -6.56 4.39 -0.72
C ASN A 15 -6.19 2.97 -1.16
N CYS A 16 -5.78 2.13 -0.21
CA CYS A 16 -5.60 0.70 -0.46
C CYS A 16 -6.74 -0.10 0.20
N GLU A 17 -7.16 -1.19 -0.42
CA GLU A 17 -8.14 -2.13 0.14
C GLU A 17 -7.63 -3.57 0.02
N ILE A 18 -8.02 -4.43 0.96
CA ILE A 18 -7.74 -5.87 0.90
C ILE A 18 -8.74 -6.50 -0.07
N VAL A 19 -8.23 -7.08 -1.16
CA VAL A 19 -9.06 -7.72 -2.19
C VAL A 19 -9.06 -9.24 -2.09
N ASP A 20 -8.09 -9.83 -1.39
CA ASP A 20 -7.97 -11.27 -1.18
C ASP A 20 -7.69 -11.56 0.31
N PHE A 21 -8.78 -11.74 1.08
CA PHE A 21 -8.72 -11.96 2.52
C PHE A 21 -8.10 -13.30 2.90
N ASP A 22 -8.22 -14.33 2.05
CA ASP A 22 -7.66 -15.66 2.32
C ASP A 22 -6.13 -15.61 2.30
N LYS A 23 -5.56 -14.99 1.25
CA LYS A 23 -4.12 -14.74 1.19
C LYS A 23 -3.66 -13.78 2.28
N PHE A 24 -4.45 -12.74 2.59
CA PHE A 24 -4.12 -11.83 3.68
C PHE A 24 -4.02 -12.55 5.02
N ALA A 25 -4.98 -13.42 5.34
CA ALA A 25 -5.00 -14.21 6.58
C ALA A 25 -3.83 -15.21 6.67
N SER A 26 -3.26 -15.62 5.54
CA SER A 26 -2.07 -16.48 5.48
C SER A 26 -0.75 -15.74 5.81
N LEU A 27 -0.75 -14.40 5.84
CA LEU A 27 0.44 -13.60 6.17
C LEU A 27 0.80 -13.72 7.65
N PRO A 28 2.07 -13.47 8.04
CA PRO A 28 2.44 -13.38 9.45
C PRO A 28 1.64 -12.30 10.18
N ALA A 29 1.30 -12.53 11.46
CA ALA A 29 0.49 -11.61 12.26
C ALA A 29 1.07 -10.17 12.31
N ASP A 30 2.39 -10.03 12.43
CA ASP A 30 3.09 -8.72 12.37
C ASP A 30 2.84 -7.97 11.05
N VAL A 31 2.79 -8.70 9.94
CA VAL A 31 2.51 -8.12 8.63
C VAL A 31 1.05 -7.71 8.52
N GLN A 32 0.13 -8.53 9.04
CA GLN A 32 -1.30 -8.20 9.04
C GLN A 32 -1.58 -6.92 9.85
N GLU A 33 -1.02 -6.82 11.07
CA GLU A 33 -1.16 -5.64 11.93
C GLU A 33 -0.64 -4.38 11.24
N ARG A 34 0.55 -4.43 10.67
CA ARG A 34 1.15 -3.31 9.93
C ARG A 34 0.33 -2.86 8.73
N VAL A 35 -0.28 -3.79 8.01
CA VAL A 35 -1.14 -3.46 6.87
C VAL A 35 -2.42 -2.79 7.36
N LEU A 36 -3.07 -3.33 8.40
CA LEU A 36 -4.29 -2.74 8.96
C LEU A 36 -4.04 -1.33 9.51
N GLU A 37 -2.92 -1.13 10.21
CA GLU A 37 -2.50 0.18 10.69
C GLU A 37 -2.25 1.16 9.53
N ALA A 38 -1.59 0.68 8.46
CA ALA A 38 -1.34 1.45 7.25
C ALA A 38 -2.62 1.84 6.49
N LEU A 39 -3.66 1.00 6.52
CA LEU A 39 -4.97 1.30 5.92
C LEU A 39 -5.75 2.33 6.74
N GLY A 40 -5.53 2.38 8.06
CA GLY A 40 -6.20 3.31 8.97
C GLY A 40 -5.49 4.64 9.17
N CYS A 41 -4.23 4.78 8.74
CA CYS A 41 -3.40 5.95 9.04
C CYS A 41 -2.69 6.50 7.78
N PRO A 42 -2.83 7.81 7.46
CA PRO A 42 -2.13 8.42 6.33
C PRO A 42 -0.61 8.58 6.55
N CYS A 43 -0.14 8.41 7.79
CA CYS A 43 1.27 8.54 8.17
C CYS A 43 2.01 7.21 8.04
N ILE A 44 2.23 6.76 6.80
CA ILE A 44 2.96 5.52 6.51
C ILE A 44 4.41 5.79 6.08
N ASP A 45 5.34 5.16 6.79
CA ASP A 45 6.77 5.18 6.49
C ASP A 45 7.11 4.49 5.16
N GLN A 46 8.30 4.77 4.64
CA GLN A 46 8.77 4.22 3.35
C GLN A 46 8.82 2.69 3.32
N THR A 47 9.15 2.05 4.44
CA THR A 47 9.14 0.59 4.59
C THR A 47 7.74 0.01 4.39
N THR A 48 6.73 0.65 4.98
CA THR A 48 5.32 0.24 4.87
C THR A 48 4.80 0.42 3.44
N LYS A 49 5.19 1.50 2.75
CA LYS A 49 4.87 1.69 1.32
C LYS A 49 5.42 0.57 0.43
N LEU A 50 6.63 0.09 0.70
CA LEU A 50 7.22 -1.05 -0.01
C LEU A 50 6.46 -2.34 0.28
N LEU A 51 6.04 -2.55 1.53
CA LEU A 51 5.22 -3.69 1.92
C LEU A 51 3.88 -3.67 1.16
N LEU A 52 3.14 -2.56 1.18
CA LEU A 52 1.87 -2.41 0.47
C LEU A 52 2.03 -2.65 -1.04
N SER A 53 3.09 -2.10 -1.65
CA SER A 53 3.41 -2.32 -3.07
C SER A 53 3.67 -3.80 -3.38
N LYS A 54 4.33 -4.52 -2.47
CA LYS A 54 4.60 -5.95 -2.65
C LYS A 54 3.31 -6.76 -2.55
N LEU A 55 2.45 -6.44 -1.57
CA LEU A 55 1.16 -7.10 -1.38
C LEU A 55 0.20 -6.84 -2.54
N GLU A 56 0.25 -5.64 -3.13
CA GLU A 56 -0.51 -5.32 -4.35
C GLU A 56 -0.07 -6.20 -5.54
N ARG A 57 1.25 -6.38 -5.73
CA ARG A 57 1.78 -7.27 -6.78
C ARG A 57 1.42 -8.75 -6.56
N LEU A 58 1.19 -9.15 -5.31
CA LEU A 58 0.73 -10.50 -4.96
C LEU A 58 -0.81 -10.65 -5.11
N GLY A 59 -1.51 -9.57 -5.47
CA GLY A 59 -2.96 -9.55 -5.60
C GLY A 59 -3.69 -9.65 -4.26
N ILE A 60 -3.03 -9.27 -3.16
CA ILE A 60 -3.61 -9.27 -1.81
C ILE A 60 -4.32 -7.95 -1.54
N LEU A 61 -3.69 -6.86 -1.97
CA LEU A 61 -4.21 -5.50 -1.85
C LEU A 61 -4.46 -4.90 -3.24
N LYS A 62 -5.26 -3.84 -3.29
CA LYS A 62 -5.41 -2.97 -4.45
C LYS A 62 -5.37 -1.52 -3.99
N CYS A 63 -4.45 -0.73 -4.53
CA CYS A 63 -4.34 0.69 -4.23
C CYS A 63 -4.81 1.52 -5.42
N LEU A 64 -5.68 2.50 -5.19
CA LEU A 64 -6.31 3.37 -6.20
C LEU A 64 -5.44 4.57 -6.57
#